data_AF-A0A3R6EBQ3-F1
#
_entry.id   AF-A0A3R6EBQ3-F1
#
_cell.length_a   1.000
_cell.length_b   1.000
_cell.length_c   1.000
_cell.angle_alpha   90.00
_cell.angle_beta   90.00
_cell.angle_gamma   90.00
#
_symmetry.space_group_name_H-M   'P 1'
#
loop_
_entity.id
_entity.type
_entity.pdbx_description
1 polymer ?
#
loop_
_entity_poly.entity_id
_entity_poly.type
_entity_poly.pdbx_seq_one_letter_code
_entity_poly.pdbx_strand_id
1 'polypeptide(L)'
;MKARILVWLVALFCCHNALFAQKEFVNASARLSGHPRILLQKGEEKALKKVIMKDAVWKDIHQSLVDEAGEIVKLPLNERIKIGRRLLSVSRENLRRIFILSYAYRMTGKSEFLKRAESEMLKAASFSDWNPSHFLDVGEMTMALAIGYDWLYPQLSVQTKKEIENAIVEKGLRPSFDERYNWFVNAVHNWSQVCHAGVTYGALAIWEKEPELSRTVINRAIDKISIPMGHYAPDGAYPEGVGYWDYGTSFNAMFLSAIEKAFGTDYGLSELPGFLKTGEYILHVVTPNLKNFAYSDNGGNAFLAPTMFWFYDKTKDASILYNQVQLYKKDGQKRIKKNRLAPAMLIWGASASLANPQKPARLSWMAQGDNPVCFMRSSWNDSSAVYVGMKMGSPSVNHGHMDVGSFLLEADGVLWGMDMGGEEYNRLETRGVDLWNSRQNSQRWDVYRYNNFAHNTLSFNHKYQDVKGKAQIDGYSDQENNMYVISDLTPVYKDQVKSAKRAVSLVNKEYVVVEDLIEATKRFTMMTWTMVTPASAKIVADNVMLLEKDGKRLYIKVEGPKKVRWHISPAQSEFSYDSPNPGISIIGFDTDLELSVKQSIRVFLLPGENKNVTYKSVL
;
A
#
# COMPACT_ATOMS: atom_id res chain seq x y z
N MET A 1 34.19 -53.64 -23.99
CA MET A 1 34.07 -52.49 -23.06
C MET A 1 33.85 -51.14 -23.78
N LYS A 2 33.19 -51.11 -24.96
CA LYS A 2 32.86 -49.86 -25.69
C LYS A 2 31.38 -49.69 -26.03
N ALA A 3 30.55 -50.71 -25.79
CA ALA A 3 29.09 -50.65 -26.03
C ALA A 3 28.26 -50.28 -24.77
N ARG A 4 28.83 -50.34 -23.56
CA ARG A 4 28.14 -50.01 -22.30
C ARG A 4 28.21 -48.53 -21.90
N ILE A 5 29.12 -47.76 -22.51
CA ILE A 5 29.31 -46.33 -22.20
C ILE A 5 28.35 -45.45 -23.03
N LEU A 6 27.91 -45.91 -24.21
CA LEU A 6 26.99 -45.13 -25.06
C LEU A 6 25.54 -45.13 -24.52
N VAL A 7 25.12 -46.20 -23.84
CA VAL A 7 23.76 -46.29 -23.24
C VAL A 7 23.62 -45.39 -22.01
N TRP A 8 24.71 -45.16 -21.26
CA TRP A 8 24.69 -44.25 -20.11
C TRP A 8 24.74 -42.78 -20.51
N LEU A 9 25.41 -42.43 -21.62
CA LEU A 9 25.43 -41.05 -22.12
C LEU A 9 24.11 -40.61 -22.76
N VAL A 10 23.36 -41.53 -23.38
CA VAL A 10 22.01 -41.22 -23.89
C VAL A 10 20.99 -41.13 -22.74
N ALA A 11 21.12 -41.95 -21.69
CA ALA A 11 20.27 -41.82 -20.49
C ALA A 11 20.55 -40.53 -19.68
N LEU A 12 21.80 -40.05 -19.65
CA LEU A 12 22.16 -38.77 -19.01
C LEU A 12 21.74 -37.54 -19.84
N PHE A 13 21.70 -37.64 -21.17
CA PHE A 13 21.16 -36.57 -22.03
C PHE A 13 19.62 -36.53 -22.06
N CYS A 14 18.93 -37.65 -21.77
CA CYS A 14 17.48 -37.68 -21.61
C CYS A 14 17.00 -37.19 -20.23
N CYS A 15 17.88 -37.03 -19.24
CA CYS A 15 17.53 -36.56 -17.89
C CYS A 15 17.92 -35.10 -17.61
N HIS A 16 18.43 -34.35 -18.58
CA HIS A 16 18.71 -32.90 -18.45
C HIS A 16 17.77 -32.01 -19.27
N ASN A 17 16.78 -32.59 -19.96
CA ASN A 17 15.59 -31.88 -20.42
C ASN A 17 14.44 -32.11 -19.43
N ALA A 18 14.68 -31.86 -18.14
CA ALA A 18 13.60 -31.34 -17.32
C ALA A 18 13.33 -29.92 -17.82
N LEU A 19 12.65 -29.81 -18.96
CA LEU A 19 11.80 -28.67 -19.26
C LEU A 19 11.05 -28.43 -17.96
N PHE A 20 11.32 -27.32 -17.27
CA PHE A 20 10.47 -26.87 -16.19
C PHE A 20 9.11 -26.59 -16.82
N ALA A 21 8.31 -27.65 -16.98
CA ALA A 21 6.96 -27.55 -17.47
C ALA A 21 6.27 -26.58 -16.52
N GLN A 22 5.81 -25.47 -17.06
CA GLN A 22 5.01 -24.50 -16.34
C GLN A 22 3.89 -25.25 -15.64
N LYS A 23 3.73 -25.03 -14.33
CA LYS A 23 2.68 -25.69 -13.55
C LYS A 23 1.33 -25.40 -14.22
N GLU A 24 0.62 -26.46 -14.59
CA GLU A 24 -0.66 -26.37 -15.28
C GLU A 24 -1.80 -26.31 -14.26
N PHE A 25 -2.42 -25.14 -14.14
CA PHE A 25 -3.61 -24.83 -13.35
C PHE A 25 -4.87 -24.81 -14.24
N VAL A 26 -4.76 -24.21 -15.43
CA VAL A 26 -5.81 -24.16 -16.45
C VAL A 26 -5.40 -25.06 -17.60
N ASN A 27 -6.17 -26.12 -17.83
CA ASN A 27 -5.90 -27.11 -18.87
C ASN A 27 -6.45 -26.69 -20.26
N ALA A 28 -6.03 -27.39 -21.32
CA ALA A 28 -6.48 -27.12 -22.68
C ALA A 28 -7.98 -27.40 -22.93
N SER A 29 -8.62 -28.22 -22.07
CA SER A 29 -10.05 -28.50 -22.15
C SER A 29 -10.92 -27.44 -21.45
N ALA A 30 -10.32 -26.48 -20.74
CA ALA A 30 -11.04 -25.39 -20.11
C ALA A 30 -11.90 -24.64 -21.13
N ARG A 31 -13.12 -24.32 -20.72
CA ARG A 31 -14.08 -23.56 -21.52
C ARG A 31 -14.55 -22.39 -20.69
N LEU A 32 -14.49 -21.20 -21.27
CA LEU A 32 -15.03 -19.99 -20.66
C LEU A 32 -16.44 -19.72 -21.17
N SER A 33 -17.28 -19.12 -20.33
CA SER A 33 -18.57 -18.58 -20.77
C SER A 33 -18.37 -17.46 -21.80
N GLY A 34 -19.35 -17.25 -22.68
CA GLY A 34 -19.32 -16.12 -23.61
C GLY A 34 -19.34 -14.75 -22.91
N HIS A 35 -19.04 -13.69 -23.67
CA HIS A 35 -19.00 -12.32 -23.17
C HIS A 35 -20.37 -11.75 -22.77
N PRO A 36 -20.44 -10.85 -21.77
CA PRO A 36 -19.38 -10.53 -20.81
C PRO A 36 -19.15 -11.65 -19.78
N ARG A 37 -17.87 -11.88 -19.45
CA ARG A 37 -17.44 -12.95 -18.52
C ARG A 37 -16.55 -12.46 -17.37
N ILE A 38 -15.96 -11.27 -17.49
CA ILE A 38 -15.01 -10.72 -16.52
C ILE A 38 -15.77 -9.91 -15.46
N LEU A 39 -15.57 -10.25 -14.18
CA LEU A 39 -16.18 -9.65 -12.98
C LEU A 39 -17.71 -9.72 -12.89
N LEU A 40 -18.41 -9.06 -13.81
CA LEU A 40 -19.87 -8.99 -13.89
C LEU A 40 -20.33 -9.72 -15.16
N GLN A 41 -20.82 -10.93 -15.02
CA GLN A 41 -21.23 -11.78 -16.13
C GLN A 41 -22.58 -11.34 -16.73
N LYS A 42 -22.88 -11.85 -17.92
CA LYS A 42 -24.14 -11.59 -18.62
C LYS A 42 -25.36 -11.94 -17.75
N GLY A 43 -26.21 -10.94 -17.48
CA GLY A 43 -27.48 -11.13 -16.74
C GLY A 43 -27.38 -10.82 -15.24
N GLU A 44 -26.18 -10.66 -14.69
CA GLU A 44 -25.98 -10.30 -13.28
C GLU A 44 -26.37 -8.84 -12.97
N GLU A 45 -26.50 -7.98 -14.00
CA GLU A 45 -26.81 -6.55 -13.84
C GLU A 45 -28.14 -6.31 -13.11
N LYS A 46 -29.15 -7.13 -13.40
CA LYS A 46 -30.49 -6.98 -12.78
C LYS A 46 -30.43 -7.24 -11.29
N ALA A 47 -29.70 -8.27 -10.86
CA ALA A 47 -29.51 -8.59 -9.45
C ALA A 47 -28.71 -7.49 -8.75
N LEU A 48 -27.61 -7.04 -9.36
CA LEU A 48 -26.79 -5.96 -8.84
C LEU A 48 -27.58 -4.66 -8.66
N LYS A 49 -28.35 -4.23 -9.68
CA LYS A 49 -29.24 -3.05 -9.59
C LYS A 49 -30.22 -3.18 -8.43
N LYS A 50 -30.85 -4.35 -8.26
CA LYS A 50 -31.81 -4.57 -7.17
C LYS A 50 -31.16 -4.38 -5.80
N VAL A 51 -29.91 -4.79 -5.62
CA VAL A 51 -29.19 -4.62 -4.35
C VAL A 51 -28.78 -3.17 -4.16
N ILE A 52 -28.19 -2.52 -5.16
CA ILE A 52 -27.79 -1.11 -5.14
C ILE A 52 -28.95 -0.20 -4.73
N MET A 53 -30.14 -0.43 -5.28
CA MET A 53 -31.31 0.44 -5.06
C MET A 53 -31.92 0.32 -3.66
N LYS A 54 -31.48 -0.65 -2.84
CA LYS A 54 -31.97 -0.83 -1.46
C LYS A 54 -31.26 0.01 -0.41
N ASP A 55 -30.04 0.47 -0.68
CA ASP A 55 -29.24 1.27 0.25
C ASP A 55 -28.96 2.65 -0.37
N ALA A 56 -29.23 3.72 0.39
CA ALA A 56 -29.08 5.07 -0.10
C ALA A 56 -27.63 5.42 -0.48
N VAL A 57 -26.64 4.88 0.25
CA VAL A 57 -25.21 5.08 -0.02
C VAL A 57 -24.83 4.38 -1.31
N TRP A 58 -25.26 3.13 -1.52
CA TRP A 58 -25.00 2.42 -2.77
C TRP A 58 -25.64 3.09 -3.97
N LYS A 59 -26.87 3.60 -3.82
CA LYS A 59 -27.55 4.38 -4.85
C LYS A 59 -26.78 5.66 -5.20
N ASP A 60 -26.25 6.38 -4.20
CA ASP A 60 -25.46 7.60 -4.41
C ASP A 60 -24.11 7.31 -5.10
N ILE A 61 -23.43 6.22 -4.73
CA ILE A 61 -22.23 5.74 -5.42
C ILE A 61 -22.54 5.43 -6.88
N HIS A 62 -23.61 4.67 -7.14
CA HIS A 62 -24.04 4.32 -8.48
C HIS A 62 -24.31 5.57 -9.32
N GLN A 63 -25.10 6.52 -8.80
CA GLN A 63 -25.43 7.75 -9.51
C GLN A 63 -24.18 8.59 -9.78
N SER A 64 -23.28 8.71 -8.81
CA SER A 64 -22.01 9.44 -8.97
C SER A 64 -21.14 8.89 -10.10
N LEU A 65 -21.11 7.57 -10.30
CA LEU A 65 -20.37 6.96 -11.42
C LEU A 65 -21.07 7.18 -12.77
N VAL A 66 -22.41 7.16 -12.79
CA VAL A 66 -23.19 7.47 -14.01
C VAL A 66 -23.00 8.94 -14.40
N ASP A 67 -23.00 9.86 -13.44
CA ASP A 67 -22.76 11.29 -13.68
C ASP A 67 -21.34 11.53 -14.18
N GLU A 68 -20.34 10.87 -13.58
CA GLU A 68 -18.96 10.95 -14.03
C GLU A 68 -18.79 10.40 -15.45
N ALA A 69 -19.51 9.33 -15.82
CA ALA A 69 -19.53 8.87 -17.21
C ALA A 69 -20.04 9.96 -18.16
N GLY A 70 -21.06 10.74 -17.74
CA GLY A 70 -21.55 11.91 -18.47
C GLY A 70 -20.52 13.02 -18.62
N GLU A 71 -19.69 13.26 -17.59
CA GLU A 71 -18.59 14.22 -17.69
C GLU A 71 -17.44 13.70 -18.58
N ILE A 72 -17.10 12.42 -18.47
CA ILE A 72 -16.07 11.79 -19.31
C ILE A 72 -16.43 11.91 -20.81
N VAL A 73 -17.71 11.76 -21.18
CA VAL A 73 -18.19 11.91 -22.58
C VAL A 73 -17.81 13.27 -23.19
N LYS A 74 -17.64 14.31 -22.37
CA LYS A 74 -17.30 15.68 -22.82
C LYS A 74 -15.79 15.93 -22.95
N LEU A 75 -14.95 15.08 -22.36
CA LEU A 75 -13.50 15.27 -22.35
C LEU A 75 -12.89 14.96 -23.72
N PRO A 76 -11.72 15.50 -24.07
CA PRO A 76 -10.96 14.97 -25.22
C PRO A 76 -10.54 13.51 -24.97
N LEU A 77 -10.37 12.72 -26.04
CA LEU A 77 -9.78 11.38 -25.94
C LEU A 77 -8.34 11.47 -25.41
N ASN A 78 -7.91 10.45 -24.69
CA ASN A 78 -6.55 10.43 -24.17
C ASN A 78 -5.51 10.31 -25.29
N GLU A 79 -4.44 11.09 -25.18
CA GLU A 79 -3.30 11.04 -26.08
C GLU A 79 -2.12 10.27 -25.45
N ARG A 80 -1.24 9.72 -26.30
CA ARG A 80 -0.05 9.00 -25.85
C ARG A 80 1.02 9.97 -25.36
N ILE A 81 0.89 10.47 -24.13
CA ILE A 81 1.80 11.42 -23.52
C ILE A 81 2.67 10.72 -22.46
N LYS A 82 3.97 10.61 -22.74
CA LYS A 82 4.97 10.06 -21.82
C LYS A 82 5.63 11.20 -21.02
N ILE A 83 5.64 11.09 -19.69
CA ILE A 83 6.29 12.03 -18.77
C ILE A 83 7.48 11.32 -18.11
N GLY A 84 8.69 11.84 -18.32
CA GLY A 84 9.92 11.15 -17.94
C GLY A 84 9.97 9.74 -18.57
N ARG A 85 10.08 8.71 -17.73
CA ARG A 85 10.07 7.31 -18.20
C ARG A 85 8.68 6.65 -18.29
N ARG A 86 7.60 7.36 -17.92
CA ARG A 86 6.29 6.77 -17.62
C ARG A 86 5.19 7.24 -18.57
N LEU A 87 4.38 6.31 -19.07
CA LEU A 87 3.06 6.51 -19.69
C LEU A 87 1.92 6.27 -18.67
N LEU A 88 2.26 5.89 -17.43
CA LEU A 88 1.35 5.40 -16.39
C LEU A 88 0.11 6.28 -16.14
N SER A 89 0.26 7.60 -16.16
CA SER A 89 -0.88 8.52 -15.95
C SER A 89 -1.94 8.36 -17.04
N VAL A 90 -1.52 8.14 -18.28
CA VAL A 90 -2.40 7.89 -19.43
C VAL A 90 -3.07 6.52 -19.27
N SER A 91 -2.31 5.47 -18.97
CA SER A 91 -2.87 4.12 -18.74
C SER A 91 -3.90 4.10 -17.61
N ARG A 92 -3.62 4.77 -16.49
CA ARG A 92 -4.54 4.91 -15.36
C ARG A 92 -5.83 5.63 -15.73
N GLU A 93 -5.73 6.70 -16.51
CA GLU A 93 -6.91 7.46 -16.94
C GLU A 93 -7.72 6.66 -17.97
N ASN A 94 -7.09 5.90 -18.86
CA ASN A 94 -7.79 4.98 -19.76
C ASN A 94 -8.54 3.90 -18.98
N LEU A 95 -7.91 3.28 -17.97
CA LEU A 95 -8.59 2.32 -17.08
C LEU A 95 -9.79 2.94 -16.38
N ARG A 96 -9.61 4.13 -15.79
CA ARG A 96 -10.71 4.85 -15.12
C ARG A 96 -11.87 5.12 -16.08
N ARG A 97 -11.59 5.73 -17.23
CA ARG A 97 -12.63 6.13 -18.18
C ARG A 97 -13.36 4.93 -18.75
N ILE A 98 -12.63 3.96 -19.29
CA ILE A 98 -13.22 2.80 -19.96
C ILE A 98 -14.04 1.98 -18.97
N PHE A 99 -13.57 1.77 -17.74
CA PHE A 99 -14.31 1.01 -16.74
C PHE A 99 -15.59 1.73 -16.31
N ILE A 100 -15.53 3.03 -16.03
CA ILE A 100 -16.72 3.83 -15.65
C ILE A 100 -17.74 3.89 -16.79
N LEU A 101 -17.30 4.16 -18.03
CA LEU A 101 -18.20 4.22 -19.18
C LEU A 101 -18.86 2.87 -19.49
N SER A 102 -18.08 1.79 -19.42
CA SER A 102 -18.60 0.43 -19.66
C SER A 102 -19.62 0.03 -18.58
N TYR A 103 -19.33 0.36 -17.32
CA TYR A 103 -20.28 0.22 -16.22
C TYR A 103 -21.56 1.03 -16.46
N ALA A 104 -21.43 2.33 -16.75
CA ALA A 104 -22.57 3.20 -16.95
C ALA A 104 -23.44 2.72 -18.12
N TYR A 105 -22.86 2.27 -19.22
CA TYR A 105 -23.60 1.67 -20.32
C TYR A 105 -24.38 0.42 -19.88
N ARG A 106 -23.73 -0.56 -19.24
CA ARG A 106 -24.40 -1.79 -18.79
C ARG A 106 -25.52 -1.52 -17.78
N MET A 107 -25.37 -0.46 -16.99
CA MET A 107 -26.36 -0.11 -15.97
C MET A 107 -27.49 0.79 -16.47
N THR A 108 -27.32 1.53 -17.56
CA THR A 108 -28.32 2.51 -18.04
C THR A 108 -28.84 2.25 -19.45
N GLY A 109 -28.11 1.51 -20.28
CA GLY A 109 -28.40 1.32 -21.70
C GLY A 109 -28.13 2.55 -22.59
N LYS A 110 -27.58 3.65 -22.04
CA LYS A 110 -27.36 4.88 -22.80
C LYS A 110 -26.23 4.72 -23.82
N SER A 111 -26.54 4.84 -25.11
CA SER A 111 -25.59 4.60 -26.20
C SER A 111 -24.40 5.56 -26.24
N GLU A 112 -24.52 6.75 -25.65
CA GLU A 112 -23.41 7.72 -25.57
C GLU A 112 -22.21 7.15 -24.80
N PHE A 113 -22.45 6.39 -23.72
CA PHE A 113 -21.40 5.76 -22.92
C PHE A 113 -20.71 4.64 -23.69
N LEU A 114 -21.46 3.83 -24.44
CA LEU A 114 -20.93 2.80 -25.33
C LEU A 114 -20.02 3.41 -26.41
N LYS A 115 -20.53 4.40 -27.16
CA LYS A 115 -19.77 5.05 -28.25
C LYS A 115 -18.49 5.71 -27.74
N ARG A 116 -18.57 6.33 -26.55
CA ARG A 116 -17.40 6.95 -25.93
C ARG A 116 -16.39 5.90 -25.48
N ALA A 117 -16.81 4.83 -24.80
CA ALA A 117 -15.91 3.76 -24.39
C ALA A 117 -15.21 3.12 -25.59
N GLU A 118 -15.94 2.87 -26.67
CA GLU A 118 -15.39 2.37 -27.94
C GLU A 118 -14.32 3.33 -28.49
N SER A 119 -14.59 4.64 -28.51
CA SER A 119 -13.63 5.64 -28.98
C SER A 119 -12.35 5.70 -28.14
N GLU A 120 -12.47 5.61 -26.81
CA GLU A 120 -11.31 5.56 -25.89
C GLU A 120 -10.46 4.29 -26.12
N MET A 121 -11.11 3.13 -26.33
CA MET A 121 -10.42 1.88 -26.63
C MET A 121 -9.71 1.92 -27.98
N LEU A 122 -10.37 2.41 -29.04
CA LEU A 122 -9.78 2.53 -30.37
C LEU A 122 -8.59 3.50 -30.36
N LYS A 123 -8.70 4.62 -29.63
CA LYS A 123 -7.60 5.58 -29.49
C LYS A 123 -6.39 4.96 -28.78
N ALA A 124 -6.60 4.28 -27.66
CA ALA A 124 -5.52 3.58 -26.97
C ALA A 124 -4.93 2.42 -27.80
N ALA A 125 -5.78 1.73 -28.58
CA ALA A 125 -5.34 0.72 -29.53
C ALA A 125 -4.50 1.31 -30.68
N SER A 126 -4.67 2.59 -31.03
CA SER A 126 -3.89 3.26 -32.08
C SER A 126 -2.54 3.80 -31.61
N PHE A 127 -2.23 3.77 -30.32
CA PHE A 127 -0.93 4.19 -29.79
C PHE A 127 0.22 3.36 -30.38
N SER A 128 1.41 3.92 -30.58
CA SER A 128 2.55 3.17 -31.14
C SER A 128 2.88 1.91 -30.33
N ASP A 129 2.80 2.05 -29.01
CA ASP A 129 3.05 1.02 -27.99
C ASP A 129 2.42 1.49 -26.67
N TRP A 130 2.39 0.58 -25.67
CA TRP A 130 1.96 0.89 -24.29
C TRP A 130 3.15 1.01 -23.32
N ASN A 131 4.32 1.42 -23.83
CA ASN A 131 5.57 1.64 -23.10
C ASN A 131 6.08 0.41 -22.31
N PRO A 132 6.40 -0.72 -22.97
CA PRO A 132 6.77 -1.97 -22.30
C PRO A 132 8.04 -1.89 -21.43
N SER A 133 8.91 -0.89 -21.65
CA SER A 133 10.03 -0.58 -20.74
C SER A 133 9.61 -0.24 -19.30
N HIS A 134 8.35 0.19 -19.11
CA HIS A 134 7.73 0.43 -17.81
C HIS A 134 6.40 -0.35 -17.74
N PHE A 135 6.50 -1.66 -17.50
CA PHE A 135 5.39 -2.61 -17.67
C PHE A 135 4.11 -2.34 -16.85
N LEU A 136 4.16 -1.53 -15.79
CA LEU A 136 2.93 -1.04 -15.14
C LEU A 136 2.00 -0.30 -16.14
N ASP A 137 2.60 0.43 -17.09
CA ASP A 137 1.88 1.16 -18.14
C ASP A 137 1.10 0.18 -19.03
N VAL A 138 1.74 -0.94 -19.38
CA VAL A 138 1.16 -2.03 -20.17
C VAL A 138 0.07 -2.75 -19.38
N GLY A 139 0.34 -3.10 -18.12
CA GLY A 139 -0.59 -3.84 -17.26
C GLY A 139 -1.92 -3.10 -17.08
N GLU A 140 -1.86 -1.82 -16.67
CA GLU A 140 -3.07 -1.02 -16.47
C GLU A 140 -3.82 -0.75 -17.80
N MET A 141 -3.11 -0.50 -18.90
CA MET A 141 -3.72 -0.30 -20.23
C MET A 141 -4.40 -1.58 -20.75
N THR A 142 -3.75 -2.73 -20.58
CA THR A 142 -4.30 -4.03 -20.99
C THR A 142 -5.59 -4.34 -20.23
N MET A 143 -5.62 -4.09 -18.91
CA MET A 143 -6.84 -4.23 -18.10
C MET A 143 -7.95 -3.31 -18.60
N ALA A 144 -7.64 -2.06 -18.95
CA ALA A 144 -8.62 -1.10 -19.45
C ALA A 144 -9.34 -1.62 -20.71
N LEU A 145 -8.56 -2.03 -21.72
CA LEU A 145 -9.12 -2.53 -22.98
C LEU A 145 -9.84 -3.86 -22.79
N ALA A 146 -9.31 -4.76 -21.95
CA ALA A 146 -9.95 -6.03 -21.66
C ALA A 146 -11.34 -5.87 -21.03
N ILE A 147 -11.48 -4.97 -20.05
CA ILE A 147 -12.77 -4.68 -19.41
C ILE A 147 -13.75 -4.12 -20.44
N GLY A 148 -13.35 -3.09 -21.19
CA GLY A 148 -14.25 -2.47 -22.17
C GLY A 148 -14.63 -3.43 -23.30
N TYR A 149 -13.67 -4.20 -23.81
CA TYR A 149 -13.91 -5.21 -24.84
C TYR A 149 -14.89 -6.28 -24.36
N ASP A 150 -14.66 -6.90 -23.19
CA ASP A 150 -15.53 -7.96 -22.66
C ASP A 150 -16.94 -7.43 -22.35
N TRP A 151 -17.03 -6.28 -21.69
CA TRP A 151 -18.30 -5.71 -21.23
C TRP A 151 -19.19 -5.18 -22.35
N LEU A 152 -18.58 -4.70 -23.44
CA LEU A 152 -19.28 -4.10 -24.58
C LEU A 152 -19.29 -5.02 -25.80
N TYR A 153 -18.68 -6.20 -25.71
CA TYR A 153 -18.50 -7.16 -26.80
C TYR A 153 -19.76 -7.37 -27.67
N PRO A 154 -20.97 -7.52 -27.11
CA PRO A 154 -22.16 -7.76 -27.95
C PRO A 154 -22.51 -6.60 -28.88
N GLN A 155 -22.05 -5.38 -28.58
CA GLN A 155 -22.36 -4.17 -29.33
C GLN A 155 -21.23 -3.66 -30.23
N LEU A 156 -20.00 -4.15 -30.04
CA LEU A 156 -18.87 -3.73 -30.86
C LEU A 156 -18.96 -4.31 -32.27
N SER A 157 -18.57 -3.50 -33.26
CA SER A 157 -18.45 -3.96 -34.65
C SER A 157 -17.36 -5.03 -34.79
N VAL A 158 -17.43 -5.85 -35.83
CA VAL A 158 -16.39 -6.86 -36.13
C VAL A 158 -15.02 -6.21 -36.29
N GLN A 159 -14.96 -5.04 -36.92
CA GLN A 159 -13.72 -4.30 -37.12
C GLN A 159 -13.15 -3.78 -35.80
N THR A 160 -13.99 -3.15 -34.96
CA THR A 160 -13.59 -2.67 -33.64
C THR A 160 -13.05 -3.82 -32.78
N LYS A 161 -13.75 -4.98 -32.77
CA LYS A 161 -13.31 -6.18 -32.05
C LYS A 161 -11.90 -6.60 -32.48
N LYS A 162 -11.69 -6.73 -33.79
CA LYS A 162 -10.39 -7.11 -34.36
C LYS A 162 -9.28 -6.12 -33.99
N GLU A 163 -9.54 -4.82 -34.04
CA GLU A 163 -8.54 -3.80 -33.69
C GLU A 163 -8.14 -3.87 -32.22
N ILE A 164 -9.11 -4.02 -31.32
CA ILE A 164 -8.87 -4.11 -29.87
C ILE A 164 -8.19 -5.45 -29.51
N GLU A 165 -8.63 -6.57 -30.08
CA GLU A 165 -8.00 -7.89 -29.93
C GLU A 165 -6.52 -7.83 -30.32
N ASN A 166 -6.22 -7.30 -31.51
CA ASN A 166 -4.85 -7.18 -31.99
C ASN A 166 -4.01 -6.29 -31.07
N ALA A 167 -4.56 -5.18 -30.56
CA ALA A 167 -3.85 -4.34 -29.62
C ALA A 167 -3.55 -5.07 -28.29
N ILE A 168 -4.51 -5.80 -27.74
CA ILE A 168 -4.29 -6.62 -26.53
C ILE A 168 -3.19 -7.65 -26.76
N VAL A 169 -3.21 -8.37 -27.89
CA VAL A 169 -2.18 -9.37 -28.23
C VAL A 169 -0.80 -8.74 -28.38
N GLU A 170 -0.67 -7.76 -29.28
CA GLU A 170 0.64 -7.24 -29.71
C GLU A 170 1.25 -6.26 -28.70
N LYS A 171 0.44 -5.49 -27.97
CA LYS A 171 0.92 -4.44 -27.05
C LYS A 171 0.78 -4.81 -25.58
N GLY A 172 -0.13 -5.72 -25.25
CA GLY A 172 -0.36 -6.21 -23.89
C GLY A 172 0.35 -7.52 -23.59
N LEU A 173 -0.03 -8.58 -24.32
CA LEU A 173 0.36 -9.96 -23.98
C LEU A 173 1.75 -10.33 -24.48
N ARG A 174 2.06 -10.16 -25.77
CA ARG A 174 3.37 -10.55 -26.33
C ARG A 174 4.56 -9.86 -25.66
N PRO A 175 4.52 -8.54 -25.35
CA PRO A 175 5.61 -7.88 -24.64
C PRO A 175 5.91 -8.49 -23.26
N SER A 176 4.95 -9.18 -22.64
CA SER A 176 5.16 -9.84 -21.35
C SER A 176 6.06 -11.09 -21.42
N PHE A 177 6.39 -11.57 -22.63
CA PHE A 177 7.34 -12.67 -22.85
C PHE A 177 8.69 -12.20 -23.35
N ASP A 178 8.83 -10.91 -23.66
CA ASP A 178 10.09 -10.31 -24.08
C ASP A 178 11.02 -10.16 -22.87
N GLU A 179 12.19 -10.78 -22.94
CA GLU A 179 13.20 -10.76 -21.85
C GLU A 179 13.67 -9.35 -21.49
N ARG A 180 13.50 -8.38 -22.39
CA ARG A 180 13.80 -6.96 -22.10
C ARG A 180 12.84 -6.34 -21.10
N TYR A 181 11.64 -6.90 -20.95
CA TYR A 181 10.52 -6.25 -20.25
C TYR A 181 9.86 -7.14 -19.18
N ASN A 182 10.12 -8.45 -19.18
CA ASN A 182 9.41 -9.42 -18.36
C ASN A 182 9.95 -9.61 -16.93
N TRP A 183 10.86 -8.75 -16.45
CA TRP A 183 11.44 -8.86 -15.11
C TRP A 183 10.39 -8.91 -13.98
N PHE A 184 9.23 -8.26 -14.20
CA PHE A 184 8.11 -8.25 -13.25
C PHE A 184 7.57 -9.65 -12.96
N VAL A 185 7.80 -10.63 -13.85
CA VAL A 185 7.27 -12.00 -13.74
C VAL A 185 7.69 -12.65 -12.43
N ASN A 186 8.90 -12.38 -11.94
CA ASN A 186 9.42 -12.91 -10.67
C ASN A 186 9.60 -11.82 -9.60
N ALA A 187 9.01 -10.65 -9.80
CA ALA A 187 9.12 -9.56 -8.82
C ALA A 187 8.37 -9.91 -7.53
N VAL A 188 8.96 -9.53 -6.40
CA VAL A 188 8.46 -9.79 -5.03
C VAL A 188 7.55 -8.69 -4.48
N HIS A 189 7.15 -7.75 -5.34
CA HIS A 189 6.45 -6.52 -4.95
C HIS A 189 5.28 -6.19 -5.89
N ASN A 190 4.63 -5.04 -5.68
CA ASN A 190 3.41 -4.60 -6.37
C ASN A 190 3.43 -4.74 -7.91
N TRP A 191 4.59 -4.65 -8.57
CA TRP A 191 4.69 -4.81 -10.04
C TRP A 191 4.21 -6.17 -10.52
N SER A 192 4.54 -7.25 -9.79
CA SER A 192 4.08 -8.59 -10.15
C SER A 192 2.56 -8.66 -10.08
N GLN A 193 1.95 -8.10 -9.03
CA GLN A 193 0.49 -8.07 -8.85
C GLN A 193 -0.22 -7.29 -9.96
N VAL A 194 0.23 -6.06 -10.24
CA VAL A 194 -0.40 -5.18 -11.25
C VAL A 194 -0.25 -5.75 -12.65
N CYS A 195 0.96 -6.17 -13.03
CA CYS A 195 1.23 -6.65 -14.38
C CYS A 195 0.56 -7.98 -14.66
N HIS A 196 0.61 -8.96 -13.73
CA HIS A 196 -0.07 -10.25 -13.89
C HIS A 196 -1.60 -10.10 -13.94
N ALA A 197 -2.18 -9.21 -13.14
CA ALA A 197 -3.60 -8.88 -13.25
C ALA A 197 -3.94 -8.32 -14.64
N GLY A 198 -3.17 -7.34 -15.12
CA GLY A 198 -3.39 -6.73 -16.44
C GLY A 198 -3.36 -7.72 -17.60
N VAL A 199 -2.30 -8.54 -17.69
CA VAL A 199 -2.17 -9.53 -18.78
C VAL A 199 -3.18 -10.67 -18.65
N THR A 200 -3.59 -11.03 -17.43
CA THR A 200 -4.67 -12.02 -17.21
C THR A 200 -6.00 -11.51 -17.74
N TYR A 201 -6.34 -10.25 -17.48
CA TYR A 201 -7.55 -9.63 -18.02
C TYR A 201 -7.52 -9.65 -19.55
N GLY A 202 -6.37 -9.29 -20.16
CA GLY A 202 -6.18 -9.39 -21.60
C GLY A 202 -6.43 -10.81 -22.13
N ALA A 203 -5.78 -11.81 -21.54
CA ALA A 203 -5.91 -13.22 -21.90
C ALA A 203 -7.36 -13.75 -21.77
N LEU A 204 -8.08 -13.38 -20.70
CA LEU A 204 -9.48 -13.74 -20.53
C LEU A 204 -10.38 -13.09 -21.59
N ALA A 205 -10.09 -11.85 -21.99
CA ALA A 205 -10.86 -11.13 -22.99
C ALA A 205 -10.70 -11.72 -24.40
N ILE A 206 -9.52 -12.24 -24.76
CA ILE A 206 -9.24 -12.75 -26.11
C ILE A 206 -9.16 -14.29 -26.19
N TRP A 207 -9.69 -14.99 -25.19
CA TRP A 207 -9.51 -16.43 -25.01
C TRP A 207 -9.81 -17.26 -26.27
N GLU A 208 -10.88 -16.93 -26.99
CA GLU A 208 -11.27 -17.62 -28.23
C GLU A 208 -10.31 -17.37 -29.39
N LYS A 209 -9.65 -16.20 -29.40
CA LYS A 209 -8.80 -15.74 -30.49
C LYS A 209 -7.40 -16.34 -30.41
N GLU A 210 -6.83 -16.37 -29.21
CA GLU A 210 -5.48 -16.88 -28.94
C GLU A 210 -5.50 -17.82 -27.72
N PRO A 211 -6.12 -19.02 -27.81
CA PRO A 211 -6.35 -19.90 -26.65
C PRO A 211 -5.05 -20.36 -25.99
N GLU A 212 -4.03 -20.72 -26.78
CA GLU A 212 -2.75 -21.21 -26.25
C GLU A 212 -1.94 -20.10 -25.56
N LEU A 213 -1.88 -18.91 -26.16
CA LEU A 213 -1.24 -17.75 -25.54
C LEU A 213 -1.97 -17.38 -24.24
N SER A 214 -3.30 -17.34 -24.27
CA SER A 214 -4.14 -16.98 -23.13
C SER A 214 -3.93 -17.96 -21.97
N ARG A 215 -3.95 -19.26 -22.26
CA ARG A 215 -3.65 -20.32 -21.29
C ARG A 215 -2.25 -20.18 -20.70
N THR A 216 -1.24 -19.92 -21.54
CA THR A 216 0.15 -19.73 -21.09
C THR A 216 0.28 -18.53 -20.15
N VAL A 217 -0.33 -17.39 -20.51
CA VAL A 217 -0.34 -16.18 -19.69
C VAL A 217 -1.03 -16.42 -18.34
N ILE A 218 -2.22 -17.03 -18.35
CA ILE A 218 -3.01 -17.25 -17.13
C ILE A 218 -2.30 -18.23 -16.18
N ASN A 219 -1.78 -19.35 -16.69
CA ASN A 219 -1.01 -20.29 -15.86
C ASN A 219 0.21 -19.61 -15.23
N ARG A 220 0.88 -18.70 -15.96
CA ARG A 220 2.07 -17.99 -15.45
C ARG A 220 1.65 -17.02 -14.36
N ALA A 221 0.56 -16.30 -14.58
CA ALA A 221 0.04 -15.35 -13.61
C ALA A 221 -0.38 -16.05 -12.32
N ILE A 222 -1.11 -17.17 -12.39
CA ILE A 222 -1.51 -17.96 -11.20
C ILE A 222 -0.28 -18.44 -10.42
N ASP A 223 0.74 -18.99 -11.10
CA ASP A 223 1.98 -19.43 -10.45
C ASP A 223 2.71 -18.27 -9.76
N LYS A 224 2.92 -17.18 -10.50
CA LYS A 224 3.87 -16.14 -10.12
C LYS A 224 3.30 -15.05 -9.24
N ILE A 225 1.99 -14.81 -9.25
CA ILE A 225 1.36 -13.84 -8.35
C ILE A 225 1.43 -14.29 -6.89
N SER A 226 1.64 -15.59 -6.63
CA SER A 226 1.87 -16.12 -5.28
C SER A 226 3.13 -15.57 -4.61
N ILE A 227 4.14 -15.16 -5.39
CA ILE A 227 5.42 -14.63 -4.90
C ILE A 227 5.19 -13.34 -4.07
N PRO A 228 4.64 -12.24 -4.62
CA PRO A 228 4.34 -11.05 -3.83
C PRO A 228 3.29 -11.31 -2.74
N MET A 229 2.39 -12.29 -2.93
CA MET A 229 1.40 -12.66 -1.90
C MET A 229 2.03 -13.31 -0.66
N GLY A 230 3.24 -13.86 -0.76
CA GLY A 230 3.97 -14.37 0.40
C GLY A 230 4.30 -13.29 1.44
N HIS A 231 4.39 -12.03 1.03
CA HIS A 231 4.78 -10.91 1.90
C HIS A 231 3.64 -10.36 2.77
N TYR A 232 2.42 -10.87 2.63
CA TYR A 232 1.32 -10.58 3.58
C TYR A 232 1.44 -11.43 4.84
N ALA A 233 2.22 -12.53 4.80
CA ALA A 233 2.39 -13.40 5.94
C ALA A 233 3.16 -12.70 7.08
N PRO A 234 2.85 -13.03 8.35
CA PRO A 234 1.79 -13.97 8.78
C PRO A 234 0.43 -13.30 9.03
N ASP A 235 0.40 -11.98 9.19
CA ASP A 235 -0.72 -11.26 9.81
C ASP A 235 -1.41 -10.23 8.90
N GLY A 236 -0.87 -9.97 7.71
CA GLY A 236 -1.46 -9.10 6.71
C GLY A 236 -0.89 -7.68 6.67
N ALA A 237 0.16 -7.35 7.43
CA ALA A 237 0.88 -6.09 7.23
C ALA A 237 1.53 -6.06 5.85
N TYR A 238 1.51 -4.89 5.20
CA TYR A 238 2.11 -4.72 3.88
C TYR A 238 3.50 -4.10 3.97
N PRO A 239 4.53 -4.70 3.34
CA PRO A 239 5.91 -4.23 3.45
C PRO A 239 6.10 -2.77 3.01
N GLU A 240 5.46 -2.35 1.92
CA GLU A 240 5.73 -1.08 1.25
C GLU A 240 4.87 0.10 1.77
N GLY A 241 4.08 -0.12 2.83
CA GLY A 241 3.17 0.89 3.38
C GLY A 241 1.78 0.91 2.74
N VAL A 242 0.88 1.74 3.28
CA VAL A 242 -0.57 1.72 2.98
C VAL A 242 -0.89 2.09 1.52
N GLY A 243 -0.16 3.04 0.94
CA GLY A 243 -0.38 3.48 -0.44
C GLY A 243 -0.03 2.40 -1.47
N TYR A 244 1.06 1.67 -1.23
CA TYR A 244 1.43 0.53 -2.07
C TYR A 244 0.57 -0.70 -1.81
N TRP A 245 0.04 -0.85 -0.60
CA TRP A 245 -1.02 -1.83 -0.34
C TRP A 245 -2.22 -1.56 -1.26
N ASP A 246 -2.71 -0.31 -1.35
CA ASP A 246 -3.84 0.00 -2.25
C ASP A 246 -3.50 -0.36 -3.68
N TYR A 247 -2.28 -0.03 -4.10
CA TYR A 247 -1.87 -0.25 -5.47
C TYR A 247 -1.76 -1.74 -5.79
N GLY A 248 -0.87 -2.49 -5.13
CA GLY A 248 -0.64 -3.91 -5.40
C GLY A 248 -1.85 -4.79 -5.07
N THR A 249 -2.44 -4.61 -3.89
CA THR A 249 -3.54 -5.46 -3.39
C THR A 249 -4.83 -5.27 -4.21
N SER A 250 -5.11 -4.05 -4.68
CA SER A 250 -6.30 -3.82 -5.52
C SER A 250 -6.26 -4.62 -6.83
N PHE A 251 -5.10 -4.68 -7.48
CA PHE A 251 -4.92 -5.47 -8.70
C PHE A 251 -4.89 -6.96 -8.41
N ASN A 252 -4.37 -7.36 -7.25
CA ASN A 252 -4.46 -8.75 -6.76
C ASN A 252 -5.92 -9.18 -6.57
N ALA A 253 -6.76 -8.36 -5.92
CA ALA A 253 -8.18 -8.64 -5.76
C ALA A 253 -8.92 -8.68 -7.10
N MET A 254 -8.60 -7.77 -8.03
CA MET A 254 -9.11 -7.80 -9.40
C MET A 254 -8.74 -9.10 -10.12
N PHE A 255 -7.50 -9.57 -9.97
CA PHE A 255 -7.03 -10.85 -10.52
C PHE A 255 -7.80 -12.02 -9.93
N LEU A 256 -7.86 -12.14 -8.60
CA LEU A 256 -8.54 -13.25 -7.90
C LEU A 256 -10.02 -13.28 -8.27
N SER A 257 -10.68 -12.12 -8.27
CA SER A 257 -12.09 -12.01 -8.64
C SER A 257 -12.36 -12.43 -10.08
N ALA A 258 -11.47 -12.12 -11.03
CA ALA A 258 -11.64 -12.52 -12.42
C ALA A 258 -11.36 -14.02 -12.64
N ILE A 259 -10.30 -14.55 -12.02
CA ILE A 259 -9.95 -15.98 -12.09
C ILE A 259 -11.03 -16.86 -11.47
N GLU A 260 -11.52 -16.49 -10.28
CA GLU A 260 -12.60 -17.22 -9.62
C GLU A 260 -13.90 -17.19 -10.44
N LYS A 261 -14.26 -16.03 -11.02
CA LYS A 261 -15.43 -15.94 -11.92
C LYS A 261 -15.28 -16.76 -13.20
N ALA A 262 -14.06 -16.86 -13.74
CA ALA A 262 -13.79 -17.57 -14.98
C ALA A 262 -13.71 -19.10 -14.78
N PHE A 263 -13.14 -19.56 -13.66
CA PHE A 263 -12.78 -20.97 -13.46
C PHE A 263 -13.42 -21.62 -12.22
N GLY A 264 -14.15 -20.86 -11.41
CA GLY A 264 -14.81 -21.37 -10.19
C GLY A 264 -13.86 -21.60 -9.01
N THR A 265 -12.60 -21.21 -9.13
CA THR A 265 -11.57 -21.32 -8.08
C THR A 265 -10.55 -20.19 -8.25
N ASP A 266 -9.93 -19.77 -7.15
CA ASP A 266 -8.76 -18.90 -7.16
C ASP A 266 -7.45 -19.68 -6.93
N TYR A 267 -7.51 -21.02 -7.02
CA TYR A 267 -6.41 -21.95 -6.81
C TYR A 267 -5.76 -21.87 -5.42
N GLY A 268 -6.53 -21.48 -4.39
CA GLY A 268 -6.07 -21.38 -3.01
C GLY A 268 -5.21 -20.15 -2.76
N LEU A 269 -5.15 -19.21 -3.70
CA LEU A 269 -4.34 -18.00 -3.57
C LEU A 269 -4.85 -17.09 -2.46
N SER A 270 -6.17 -16.88 -2.33
CA SER A 270 -6.69 -16.05 -1.22
C SER A 270 -6.44 -16.64 0.16
N GLU A 271 -6.27 -17.96 0.26
CA GLU A 271 -5.99 -18.67 1.50
C GLU A 271 -4.51 -18.59 1.93
N LEU A 272 -3.65 -17.97 1.12
CA LEU A 272 -2.25 -17.77 1.50
C LEU A 272 -2.15 -16.98 2.83
N PRO A 273 -1.21 -17.37 3.72
CA PRO A 273 -1.12 -16.79 5.07
C PRO A 273 -1.06 -15.27 5.06
N GLY A 274 -1.92 -14.65 5.88
CA GLY A 274 -1.98 -13.20 6.05
C GLY A 274 -2.75 -12.44 4.96
N PHE A 275 -3.01 -13.03 3.78
CA PHE A 275 -3.64 -12.28 2.68
C PHE A 275 -5.04 -11.79 3.04
N LEU A 276 -5.97 -12.67 3.46
CA LEU A 276 -7.31 -12.22 3.88
C LEU A 276 -7.32 -11.35 5.14
N LYS A 277 -6.30 -11.44 6.00
CA LYS A 277 -6.18 -10.62 7.22
C LYS A 277 -5.79 -9.17 6.91
N THR A 278 -5.26 -8.89 5.72
CA THR A 278 -4.78 -7.54 5.36
C THR A 278 -5.88 -6.47 5.32
N GLY A 279 -7.15 -6.87 5.29
CA GLY A 279 -8.26 -5.94 5.56
C GLY A 279 -8.20 -5.30 6.95
N GLU A 280 -7.76 -6.05 7.97
CA GLU A 280 -7.56 -5.51 9.33
C GLU A 280 -6.41 -4.50 9.37
N TYR A 281 -5.33 -4.72 8.61
CA TYR A 281 -4.23 -3.76 8.48
C TYR A 281 -4.74 -2.38 8.03
N ILE A 282 -5.57 -2.33 6.98
CA ILE A 282 -6.14 -1.07 6.47
C ILE A 282 -7.17 -0.46 7.42
N LEU A 283 -7.91 -1.29 8.16
CA LEU A 283 -8.78 -0.79 9.22
C LEU A 283 -7.97 -0.07 10.31
N HIS A 284 -6.90 -0.69 10.80
CA HIS A 284 -6.18 -0.22 11.98
C HIS A 284 -5.17 0.90 11.71
N VAL A 285 -4.64 1.01 10.49
CA VAL A 285 -3.64 2.02 10.12
C VAL A 285 -4.19 3.46 10.01
N VAL A 286 -5.52 3.59 9.93
CA VAL A 286 -6.21 4.88 9.79
C VAL A 286 -6.45 5.50 11.17
N THR A 287 -6.01 6.75 11.32
CA THR A 287 -6.15 7.54 12.56
C THR A 287 -7.61 8.02 12.77
N PRO A 288 -7.98 8.46 13.98
CA PRO A 288 -9.30 9.03 14.26
C PRO A 288 -9.76 10.14 13.29
N ASN A 289 -8.83 10.97 12.79
CA ASN A 289 -9.12 12.07 11.86
C ASN A 289 -8.96 11.66 10.37
N LEU A 290 -8.99 10.37 10.09
CA LEU A 290 -8.89 9.79 8.74
C LEU A 290 -7.56 10.16 8.04
N LYS A 291 -6.47 10.17 8.81
CA LYS A 291 -5.09 10.18 8.31
C LYS A 291 -4.55 8.75 8.24
N ASN A 292 -3.42 8.56 7.58
CA ASN A 292 -2.70 7.30 7.58
C ASN A 292 -1.47 7.37 8.48
N PHE A 293 -1.11 6.23 9.05
CA PHE A 293 0.27 6.00 9.47
C PHE A 293 1.19 5.91 8.22
N ALA A 294 1.88 7.00 7.91
CA ALA A 294 2.55 7.23 6.62
C ALA A 294 4.03 6.79 6.58
N TYR A 295 4.33 5.55 7.01
CA TYR A 295 5.67 4.97 6.88
C TYR A 295 5.97 4.53 5.44
N SER A 296 7.25 4.38 5.12
CA SER A 296 7.73 4.11 3.74
C SER A 296 7.24 5.19 2.76
N ASP A 297 7.25 4.91 1.45
CA ASP A 297 6.74 5.81 0.42
C ASP A 297 5.19 5.89 0.44
N ASN A 298 4.63 6.62 1.40
CA ASN A 298 3.18 6.74 1.59
C ASN A 298 2.70 8.19 1.76
N GLY A 299 1.41 8.43 1.52
CA GLY A 299 0.75 9.71 1.76
C GLY A 299 0.01 9.76 3.10
N GLY A 300 -0.04 10.93 3.73
CA GLY A 300 -0.63 11.12 5.07
C GLY A 300 -2.18 11.09 5.15
N ASN A 301 -2.91 11.03 4.04
CA ASN A 301 -4.38 10.99 4.05
C ASN A 301 -4.89 9.59 3.75
N ALA A 302 -5.87 9.11 4.53
CA ALA A 302 -6.56 7.87 4.23
C ALA A 302 -7.33 7.94 2.90
N PHE A 303 -7.49 6.78 2.26
CA PHE A 303 -8.11 6.64 0.95
C PHE A 303 -9.30 5.68 0.99
N LEU A 304 -10.27 5.95 0.11
CA LEU A 304 -11.42 5.08 -0.11
C LEU A 304 -10.99 3.99 -1.10
N ALA A 305 -11.00 2.75 -0.63
CA ALA A 305 -10.43 1.59 -1.31
C ALA A 305 -11.53 0.60 -1.74
N PRO A 306 -11.84 0.48 -3.04
CA PRO A 306 -12.74 -0.55 -3.56
C PRO A 306 -12.38 -1.96 -3.10
N THR A 307 -11.08 -2.25 -2.95
CA THR A 307 -10.52 -3.52 -2.51
C THR A 307 -11.05 -3.98 -1.15
N MET A 308 -11.35 -3.05 -0.24
CA MET A 308 -11.89 -3.40 1.09
C MET A 308 -13.25 -4.11 0.99
N PHE A 309 -14.01 -3.84 -0.07
CA PHE A 309 -15.29 -4.48 -0.31
C PHE A 309 -15.14 -5.89 -0.88
N TRP A 310 -14.03 -6.18 -1.57
CA TRP A 310 -13.65 -7.55 -1.93
C TRP A 310 -13.29 -8.35 -0.69
N PHE A 311 -12.49 -7.78 0.22
CA PHE A 311 -12.17 -8.44 1.49
C PHE A 311 -13.43 -8.69 2.33
N TYR A 312 -14.33 -7.71 2.42
CA TYR A 312 -15.63 -7.92 3.08
C TYR A 312 -16.42 -9.05 2.42
N ASP A 313 -16.45 -9.14 1.09
CA ASP A 313 -17.15 -10.23 0.41
C ASP A 313 -16.55 -11.61 0.76
N LYS A 314 -15.23 -11.69 0.97
CA LYS A 314 -14.54 -12.93 1.36
C LYS A 314 -14.66 -13.28 2.84
N THR A 315 -14.52 -12.31 3.74
CA THR A 315 -14.45 -12.55 5.19
C THR A 315 -15.80 -12.40 5.87
N LYS A 316 -16.73 -11.67 5.26
CA LYS A 316 -18.01 -11.21 5.83
C LYS A 316 -17.86 -10.39 7.12
N ASP A 317 -16.66 -9.89 7.42
CA ASP A 317 -16.42 -8.98 8.52
C ASP A 317 -16.76 -7.54 8.09
N ALA A 318 -17.94 -7.04 8.49
CA ALA A 318 -18.36 -5.68 8.15
C ALA A 318 -17.56 -4.59 8.90
N SER A 319 -16.82 -4.93 9.96
CA SER A 319 -16.10 -3.94 10.76
C SER A 319 -14.92 -3.31 10.00
N ILE A 320 -14.33 -4.03 9.04
CA ILE A 320 -13.23 -3.51 8.20
C ILE A 320 -13.68 -2.35 7.28
N LEU A 321 -14.99 -2.21 7.04
CA LEU A 321 -15.56 -1.13 6.24
C LEU A 321 -15.80 0.15 7.06
N TYR A 322 -15.58 0.15 8.37
CA TYR A 322 -15.90 1.27 9.25
C TYR A 322 -15.29 2.59 8.76
N ASN A 323 -13.98 2.64 8.52
CA ASN A 323 -13.32 3.85 8.01
C ASN A 323 -13.71 4.19 6.58
N GLN A 324 -14.04 3.19 5.75
CA GLN A 324 -14.47 3.40 4.37
C GLN A 324 -15.79 4.18 4.31
N VAL A 325 -16.73 3.86 5.22
CA VAL A 325 -17.98 4.61 5.37
C VAL A 325 -17.73 6.05 5.83
N GLN A 326 -16.83 6.27 6.79
CA GLN A 326 -16.51 7.63 7.25
C GLN A 326 -15.84 8.47 6.14
N LEU A 327 -14.91 7.88 5.40
CA LEU A 327 -14.29 8.50 4.23
C LEU A 327 -15.33 8.83 3.16
N TYR A 328 -16.31 7.94 2.95
CA TYR A 328 -17.38 8.20 2.02
C TYR A 328 -18.26 9.39 2.44
N LYS A 329 -18.62 9.46 3.73
CA LYS A 329 -19.40 10.59 4.28
C LYS A 329 -18.66 11.93 4.18
N LYS A 330 -17.32 11.92 4.32
CA LYS A 330 -16.50 13.14 4.27
C LYS A 330 -16.40 13.73 2.86
N ASP A 331 -16.05 12.92 1.86
CA ASP A 331 -15.81 13.37 0.48
C ASP A 331 -15.86 12.21 -0.54
N GLY A 332 -16.68 11.19 -0.25
CA GLY A 332 -16.79 9.95 -1.01
C GLY A 332 -17.06 10.13 -2.48
N GLN A 333 -18.04 10.96 -2.85
CA GLN A 333 -18.39 11.25 -4.24
C GLN A 333 -17.18 11.73 -5.06
N LYS A 334 -16.37 12.64 -4.50
CA LYS A 334 -15.16 13.14 -5.16
C LYS A 334 -14.11 12.04 -5.32
N ARG A 335 -13.97 11.17 -4.31
CA ARG A 335 -12.98 10.08 -4.32
C ARG A 335 -13.33 9.00 -5.34
N ILE A 336 -14.59 8.54 -5.37
CA ILE A 336 -15.02 7.47 -6.29
C ILE A 336 -14.89 7.89 -7.75
N LYS A 337 -15.21 9.16 -8.09
CA LYS A 337 -15.09 9.68 -9.47
C LYS A 337 -13.65 9.63 -9.99
N LYS A 338 -12.67 9.77 -9.10
CA LYS A 338 -11.22 9.72 -9.42
C LYS A 338 -10.61 8.32 -9.31
N ASN A 339 -11.30 7.36 -8.71
CA ASN A 339 -10.77 6.02 -8.49
C ASN A 339 -11.01 5.13 -9.72
N ARG A 340 -9.92 4.63 -10.31
CA ARG A 340 -9.96 3.82 -11.55
C ARG A 340 -10.62 2.45 -11.40
N LEU A 341 -10.80 1.97 -10.18
CA LEU A 341 -11.44 0.69 -9.87
C LEU A 341 -12.80 0.86 -9.16
N ALA A 342 -13.34 2.08 -9.10
CA ALA A 342 -14.59 2.37 -8.39
C ALA A 342 -15.78 1.48 -8.80
N PRO A 343 -15.98 1.09 -10.08
CA PRO A 343 -17.08 0.18 -10.42
C PRO A 343 -16.99 -1.20 -9.75
N ALA A 344 -15.77 -1.71 -9.46
CA ALA A 344 -15.59 -2.99 -8.78
C ALA A 344 -16.12 -2.95 -7.33
N MET A 345 -16.10 -1.78 -6.69
CA MET A 345 -16.66 -1.57 -5.35
C MET A 345 -18.13 -1.97 -5.26
N LEU A 346 -18.92 -1.67 -6.30
CA LEU A 346 -20.34 -2.02 -6.36
C LEU A 346 -20.53 -3.53 -6.60
N ILE A 347 -19.67 -4.14 -7.42
CA ILE A 347 -19.74 -5.57 -7.74
C ILE A 347 -19.47 -6.40 -6.48
N TRP A 348 -18.43 -6.06 -5.72
CA TRP A 348 -18.06 -6.79 -4.50
C TRP A 348 -18.91 -6.40 -3.30
N GLY A 349 -19.19 -5.09 -3.15
CA GLY A 349 -19.64 -4.51 -1.90
C GLY A 349 -21.15 -4.35 -1.74
N ALA A 350 -21.95 -4.41 -2.80
CA ALA A 350 -23.36 -3.95 -2.74
C ALA A 350 -24.20 -4.66 -1.65
N SER A 351 -23.80 -5.85 -1.19
CA SER A 351 -24.47 -6.56 -0.09
C SER A 351 -24.18 -6.00 1.32
N ALA A 352 -23.15 -5.16 1.49
CA ALA A 352 -22.82 -4.53 2.77
C ALA A 352 -23.83 -3.44 3.14
N SER A 353 -24.17 -3.33 4.42
CA SER A 353 -24.90 -2.16 4.93
C SER A 353 -23.91 -1.02 5.22
N LEU A 354 -24.03 0.08 4.47
CA LEU A 354 -23.16 1.26 4.68
C LEU A 354 -23.83 2.36 5.51
N ALA A 355 -25.16 2.32 5.62
CA ALA A 355 -25.90 3.25 6.47
C ALA A 355 -25.52 3.08 7.97
N ASN A 356 -25.32 1.84 8.41
CA ASN A 356 -25.02 1.48 9.79
C ASN A 356 -23.69 0.69 9.86
N PRO A 357 -22.53 1.35 9.74
CA PRO A 357 -21.24 0.66 9.76
C PRO A 357 -21.02 -0.03 11.10
N GLN A 358 -20.59 -1.29 11.07
CA GLN A 358 -20.24 -2.03 12.27
C GLN A 358 -18.98 -1.41 12.91
N LYS A 359 -19.11 -0.95 14.16
CA LYS A 359 -17.97 -0.43 14.92
C LYS A 359 -17.01 -1.59 15.26
N PRO A 360 -15.70 -1.46 15.01
CA PRO A 360 -14.74 -2.46 15.45
C PRO A 360 -14.65 -2.52 16.99
N ALA A 361 -14.36 -3.71 17.51
CA ALA A 361 -14.24 -3.94 18.96
C ALA A 361 -12.79 -3.74 19.46
N ARG A 362 -11.80 -4.21 18.69
CA ARG A 362 -10.38 -4.16 19.07
C ARG A 362 -9.86 -2.73 19.04
N LEU A 363 -9.19 -2.32 20.10
CA LEU A 363 -8.54 -1.01 20.20
C LEU A 363 -7.04 -1.05 19.86
N SER A 364 -6.48 -2.25 19.76
CA SER A 364 -5.12 -2.45 19.29
C SER A 364 -5.05 -3.56 18.26
N TRP A 365 -4.06 -3.47 17.39
CA TRP A 365 -3.75 -4.48 16.38
C TRP A 365 -2.25 -4.43 16.10
N MET A 366 -1.66 -5.60 15.91
CA MET A 366 -0.27 -5.74 15.53
C MET A 366 -0.13 -6.79 14.45
N ALA A 367 0.95 -6.67 13.68
CA ALA A 367 1.32 -7.65 12.69
C ALA A 367 2.83 -7.76 12.61
N GLN A 368 3.32 -8.99 12.54
CA GLN A 368 4.67 -9.28 12.10
C GLN A 368 4.76 -9.19 10.56
N GLY A 369 5.93 -9.52 10.02
CA GLY A 369 6.19 -9.52 8.58
C GLY A 369 7.54 -8.87 8.26
N ASP A 370 7.65 -8.28 7.09
CA ASP A 370 8.87 -7.58 6.68
C ASP A 370 9.04 -6.22 7.35
N ASN A 371 7.93 -5.48 7.47
CA ASN A 371 7.81 -4.27 8.28
C ASN A 371 6.72 -4.49 9.34
N PRO A 372 7.06 -5.06 10.51
CA PRO A 372 6.10 -5.20 11.59
C PRO A 372 5.59 -3.85 12.07
N VAL A 373 4.32 -3.81 12.44
CA VAL A 373 3.64 -2.60 12.89
C VAL A 373 2.71 -2.91 14.06
N CYS A 374 2.49 -1.92 14.91
CA CYS A 374 1.47 -1.97 15.95
C CYS A 374 0.70 -0.64 15.96
N PHE A 375 -0.62 -0.73 16.08
CA PHE A 375 -1.52 0.42 16.17
C PHE A 375 -2.38 0.28 17.43
N MET A 376 -2.47 1.35 18.21
CA MET A 376 -3.22 1.41 19.47
C MET A 376 -4.06 2.68 19.47
N ARG A 377 -5.30 2.59 19.94
CA ARG A 377 -6.22 3.73 20.06
C ARG A 377 -7.07 3.68 21.31
N SER A 378 -7.49 4.83 21.78
CA SER A 378 -8.40 4.96 22.93
C SER A 378 -9.87 4.73 22.57
N SER A 379 -10.27 5.06 21.32
CA SER A 379 -11.66 4.95 20.84
C SER A 379 -11.74 4.89 19.30
N TRP A 380 -12.87 4.39 18.78
CA TRP A 380 -13.22 4.37 17.35
C TRP A 380 -14.19 5.47 16.91
N ASN A 381 -14.95 6.04 17.85
CA ASN A 381 -16.06 6.97 17.57
C ASN A 381 -15.86 8.32 18.25
N ASP A 382 -14.61 8.67 18.56
CA ASP A 382 -14.21 9.97 19.08
C ASP A 382 -13.05 10.53 18.24
N SER A 383 -13.21 11.73 17.70
CA SER A 383 -12.17 12.43 16.93
C SER A 383 -11.04 13.00 17.79
N SER A 384 -11.24 13.13 19.11
CA SER A 384 -10.17 13.49 20.06
C SER A 384 -9.39 12.29 20.59
N ALA A 385 -9.75 11.08 20.21
CA ALA A 385 -9.10 9.85 20.66
C ALA A 385 -7.58 9.90 20.48
N VAL A 386 -6.84 9.49 21.51
CA VAL A 386 -5.41 9.17 21.39
C VAL A 386 -5.24 7.96 20.48
N TYR A 387 -4.42 8.11 19.46
CA TYR A 387 -3.98 7.07 18.54
C TYR A 387 -2.45 7.11 18.46
N VAL A 388 -1.82 5.94 18.58
CA VAL A 388 -0.39 5.78 18.38
C VAL A 388 -0.08 4.55 17.54
N GLY A 389 0.82 4.71 16.58
CA GLY A 389 1.37 3.61 15.78
C GLY A 389 2.87 3.53 15.98
N MET A 390 3.45 2.32 15.89
CA MET A 390 4.90 2.10 15.85
C MET A 390 5.26 1.21 14.66
N LYS A 391 6.36 1.56 13.97
CA LYS A 391 6.92 0.82 12.83
C LYS A 391 8.25 0.17 13.21
N MET A 392 8.41 -1.09 12.80
CA MET A 392 9.65 -1.86 12.92
C MET A 392 10.07 -2.38 11.54
N GLY A 393 10.90 -3.42 11.47
CA GLY A 393 11.37 -3.99 10.21
C GLY A 393 12.77 -3.50 9.85
N SER A 394 13.00 -3.22 8.57
CA SER A 394 14.33 -2.90 8.04
C SER A 394 14.29 -1.73 7.07
N PRO A 395 15.36 -0.91 6.99
CA PRO A 395 15.47 0.08 5.92
C PRO A 395 15.54 -0.54 4.53
N SER A 396 15.98 -1.81 4.41
CA SER A 396 16.13 -2.51 3.12
C SER A 396 14.83 -3.09 2.55
N VAL A 397 13.70 -2.99 3.26
CA VAL A 397 12.41 -3.38 2.67
C VAL A 397 12.12 -2.50 1.46
N ASN A 398 11.48 -3.04 0.41
CA ASN A 398 11.19 -2.25 -0.78
C ASN A 398 10.36 -1.00 -0.41
N HIS A 399 10.72 0.16 -0.96
CA HIS A 399 10.19 1.47 -0.57
C HIS A 399 10.39 1.89 0.90
N GLY A 400 11.17 1.14 1.68
CA GLY A 400 11.48 1.45 3.07
C GLY A 400 12.40 2.66 3.23
N HIS A 401 12.30 3.29 4.39
CA HIS A 401 13.14 4.39 4.87
C HIS A 401 13.96 3.92 6.08
N MET A 402 14.91 4.73 6.55
CA MET A 402 15.58 4.50 7.84
C MET A 402 14.70 4.96 9.01
N ASP A 403 13.49 4.43 9.08
CA ASP A 403 12.43 4.80 10.02
C ASP A 403 12.16 3.69 11.06
N VAL A 404 13.09 2.75 11.24
CA VAL A 404 12.88 1.63 12.16
C VAL A 404 12.80 2.15 13.59
N GLY A 405 11.75 1.76 14.31
CA GLY A 405 11.44 2.25 15.65
C GLY A 405 10.65 3.56 15.68
N SER A 406 10.25 4.09 14.52
CA SER A 406 9.44 5.31 14.44
C SER A 406 8.03 5.10 15.00
N PHE A 407 7.44 6.17 15.50
CA PHE A 407 6.04 6.19 15.94
C PHE A 407 5.27 7.36 15.31
N LEU A 408 3.95 7.38 15.44
CA LEU A 408 3.07 8.49 15.05
C LEU A 408 2.07 8.69 16.16
N LEU A 409 1.70 9.94 16.44
CA LEU A 409 0.77 10.28 17.51
C LEU A 409 -0.29 11.26 17.01
N GLU A 410 -1.55 10.89 17.15
CA GLU A 410 -2.70 11.78 17.01
C GLU A 410 -3.49 11.80 18.33
N ALA A 411 -3.84 12.99 18.84
CA ALA A 411 -4.64 13.17 20.04
C ALA A 411 -5.30 14.56 20.04
N ASP A 412 -6.47 14.71 20.67
CA ASP A 412 -7.23 15.98 20.71
C ASP A 412 -7.56 16.57 19.33
N GLY A 413 -7.66 15.71 18.31
CA GLY A 413 -7.89 16.13 16.92
C GLY A 413 -6.64 16.59 16.19
N VAL A 414 -5.46 16.50 16.80
CA VAL A 414 -4.18 17.01 16.28
C VAL A 414 -3.20 15.87 16.04
N LEU A 415 -2.61 15.85 14.83
CA LEU A 415 -1.48 14.98 14.50
C LEU A 415 -0.18 15.60 15.05
N TRP A 416 0.20 15.19 16.25
CA TRP A 416 1.33 15.75 16.99
C TRP A 416 2.68 15.26 16.47
N GLY A 417 2.83 13.94 16.33
CA GLY A 417 4.02 13.30 15.75
C GLY A 417 3.64 12.68 14.44
N MET A 418 4.30 13.07 13.35
CA MET A 418 3.94 12.64 12.00
C MET A 418 5.11 11.99 11.26
N ASP A 419 4.83 11.48 10.07
CA ASP A 419 5.83 11.15 9.07
C ASP A 419 5.59 12.00 7.81
N MET A 420 6.66 12.41 7.13
CA MET A 420 6.57 13.21 5.90
C MET A 420 6.28 12.35 4.66
N GLY A 421 6.47 11.03 4.75
CA GLY A 421 6.20 10.07 3.70
C GLY A 421 7.18 10.14 2.53
N GLY A 422 6.74 9.65 1.38
CA GLY A 422 7.57 9.55 0.18
C GLY A 422 8.00 10.89 -0.43
N GLU A 423 9.02 10.85 -1.28
CA GLU A 423 9.49 11.98 -2.10
C GLU A 423 9.00 11.84 -3.55
N GLU A 424 8.97 12.94 -4.30
CA GLU A 424 8.51 12.96 -5.70
C GLU A 424 9.57 12.34 -6.62
N TYR A 425 9.30 11.12 -7.10
CA TYR A 425 10.28 10.36 -7.88
C TYR A 425 10.74 11.06 -9.15
N ASN A 426 9.84 11.75 -9.88
CA ASN A 426 10.24 12.40 -11.12
C ASN A 426 11.24 13.52 -10.82
N ARG A 427 11.06 14.28 -9.74
CA ARG A 427 11.98 15.32 -9.27
C ARG A 427 13.37 14.75 -8.94
N LEU A 428 13.43 13.63 -8.22
CA LEU A 428 14.67 12.95 -7.86
C LEU A 428 15.37 12.36 -9.08
N GLU A 429 14.64 11.60 -9.89
CA GLU A 429 15.17 10.91 -11.07
C GLU A 429 15.67 11.91 -12.13
N THR A 430 14.93 13.01 -12.37
CA THR A 430 15.36 14.06 -13.31
C THR A 430 16.58 14.84 -12.84
N ARG A 431 16.92 14.76 -11.55
CA ARG A 431 18.12 15.35 -10.95
C ARG A 431 19.25 14.33 -10.75
N GLY A 432 19.07 13.09 -11.24
CA GLY A 432 20.11 12.06 -11.24
C GLY A 432 20.36 11.40 -9.89
N VAL A 433 19.42 11.50 -8.94
CA VAL A 433 19.55 10.82 -7.64
C VAL A 433 19.49 9.29 -7.84
N ASP A 434 20.46 8.57 -7.28
CA ASP A 434 20.50 7.10 -7.26
C ASP A 434 19.49 6.51 -6.26
N LEU A 435 18.21 6.73 -6.56
CA LEU A 435 17.08 6.49 -5.67
C LEU A 435 16.88 5.03 -5.28
N TRP A 436 17.25 4.10 -6.16
CA TRP A 436 16.90 2.68 -6.02
C TRP A 436 18.06 1.82 -5.51
N ASN A 437 19.19 2.42 -5.18
CA ASN A 437 20.32 1.74 -4.58
C ASN A 437 20.16 1.70 -3.05
N SER A 438 19.94 0.51 -2.49
CA SER A 438 19.70 0.30 -1.05
C SER A 438 20.97 -0.02 -0.25
N ARG A 439 22.16 0.12 -0.84
CA ARG A 439 23.43 -0.11 -0.12
C ARG A 439 23.61 0.92 1.01
N GLN A 440 24.34 0.57 2.07
CA GLN A 440 24.49 1.40 3.28
C GLN A 440 24.89 2.86 3.02
N ASN A 441 25.78 3.10 2.05
CA ASN A 441 26.36 4.41 1.75
C ASN A 441 25.87 4.95 0.40
N SER A 442 24.67 4.55 -0.05
CA SER A 442 24.11 5.07 -1.29
C SER A 442 23.48 6.45 -1.10
N GLN A 443 23.38 7.19 -2.20
CA GLN A 443 22.73 8.51 -2.24
C GLN A 443 21.24 8.46 -1.85
N ARG A 444 20.59 7.29 -1.93
CA ARG A 444 19.19 7.10 -1.49
C ARG A 444 18.98 7.62 -0.06
N TRP A 445 19.97 7.46 0.81
CA TRP A 445 19.87 7.86 2.22
C TRP A 445 20.21 9.33 2.46
N ASP A 446 20.70 10.04 1.43
CA ASP A 446 20.85 11.50 1.49
C ASP A 446 19.54 12.23 1.20
N VAL A 447 18.56 11.54 0.59
CA VAL A 447 17.18 12.04 0.44
C VAL A 447 16.62 12.29 1.83
N TYR A 448 16.30 13.56 2.12
CA TYR A 448 16.04 14.01 3.48
C TYR A 448 14.94 13.21 4.19
N ARG A 449 13.86 12.89 3.47
CA ARG A 449 12.72 12.14 4.03
C ARG A 449 13.00 10.65 4.25
N TYR A 450 14.12 10.11 3.79
CA TYR A 450 14.38 8.66 3.78
C TYR A 450 15.40 8.22 4.83
N ASN A 451 16.02 9.15 5.57
CA ASN A 451 16.98 8.86 6.63
C ASN A 451 16.39 9.05 8.03
N ASN A 452 17.02 8.45 9.04
CA ASN A 452 16.55 8.44 10.43
C ASN A 452 16.56 9.81 11.12
N PHE A 453 17.15 10.84 10.51
CA PHE A 453 17.13 12.20 11.08
C PHE A 453 15.80 12.91 10.86
N ALA A 454 14.99 12.42 9.91
CA ALA A 454 13.70 12.96 9.54
C ALA A 454 12.51 12.07 9.96
N HIS A 455 12.71 11.17 10.94
CA HIS A 455 11.66 10.30 11.48
C HIS A 455 11.63 10.34 13.02
N ASN A 456 10.53 9.85 13.59
CA ASN A 456 10.27 9.80 15.04
C ASN A 456 11.08 8.70 15.76
N THR A 457 12.40 8.66 15.55
CA THR A 457 13.29 7.57 15.97
C THR A 457 14.58 8.07 16.65
N LEU A 458 15.54 7.17 16.87
CA LEU A 458 16.82 7.43 17.51
C LEU A 458 17.95 7.62 16.50
N SER A 459 18.97 8.35 16.91
CA SER A 459 20.29 8.38 16.27
C SER A 459 21.39 8.32 17.32
N PHE A 460 22.51 7.66 17.01
CA PHE A 460 23.68 7.62 17.89
C PHE A 460 24.88 8.23 17.19
N ASN A 461 25.45 9.28 17.78
CA ASN A 461 26.54 10.07 17.19
C ASN A 461 26.22 10.55 15.75
N HIS A 462 24.96 10.92 15.48
CA HIS A 462 24.47 11.37 14.18
C HIS A 462 24.80 10.40 13.02
N LYS A 463 24.61 9.10 13.25
CA LYS A 463 24.80 8.05 12.24
C LYS A 463 23.48 7.52 11.71
N TYR A 464 23.54 7.07 10.46
CA TYR A 464 22.46 6.33 9.81
C TYR A 464 22.21 4.98 10.46
N GLN A 465 20.97 4.49 10.36
CA GLN A 465 20.65 3.09 10.69
C GLN A 465 21.41 2.13 9.75
N ASP A 466 21.74 0.93 10.24
CA ASP A 466 22.30 -0.15 9.42
C ASP A 466 21.19 -0.73 8.53
N VAL A 467 21.37 -0.65 7.21
CA VAL A 467 20.36 -1.08 6.23
C VAL A 467 20.07 -2.57 6.29
N LYS A 468 21.01 -3.39 6.78
CA LYS A 468 20.84 -4.84 6.93
C LYS A 468 20.19 -5.21 8.26
N GLY A 469 20.08 -4.27 9.19
CA GLY A 469 19.37 -4.47 10.44
C GLY A 469 17.89 -4.72 10.20
N LYS A 470 17.30 -5.62 11.00
CA LYS A 470 15.86 -5.87 11.04
C LYS A 470 15.40 -5.94 12.49
N ALA A 471 14.39 -5.15 12.82
CA ALA A 471 13.69 -5.19 14.10
C ALA A 471 12.31 -5.86 13.93
N GLN A 472 11.81 -6.46 15.00
CA GLN A 472 10.52 -7.17 15.03
C GLN A 472 9.71 -6.78 16.27
N ILE A 473 8.47 -7.27 16.37
CA ILE A 473 7.73 -7.19 17.64
C ILE A 473 8.27 -8.28 18.58
N ASP A 474 8.82 -7.89 19.72
CA ASP A 474 9.35 -8.79 20.75
C ASP A 474 8.42 -8.90 21.97
N GLY A 475 7.52 -7.92 22.16
CA GLY A 475 6.51 -7.92 23.22
C GLY A 475 5.32 -7.05 22.87
N TYR A 476 4.14 -7.42 23.37
CA TYR A 476 2.89 -6.73 23.06
C TYR A 476 1.86 -6.93 24.18
N SER A 477 1.01 -5.92 24.40
CA SER A 477 -0.19 -5.99 25.25
C SER A 477 -1.33 -5.24 24.59
N ASP A 478 -2.52 -5.85 24.60
CA ASP A 478 -3.80 -5.27 24.18
C ASP A 478 -4.71 -4.90 25.37
N GLN A 479 -4.17 -4.95 26.59
CA GLN A 479 -4.94 -4.62 27.79
C GLN A 479 -5.42 -3.18 27.73
N GLU A 480 -6.72 -2.98 27.92
CA GLU A 480 -7.45 -1.75 27.57
C GLU A 480 -6.85 -0.46 28.18
N ASN A 481 -6.29 -0.54 29.39
CA ASN A 481 -5.67 0.59 30.10
C ASN A 481 -4.13 0.55 30.09
N ASN A 482 -3.52 -0.44 29.43
CA ASN A 482 -2.07 -0.61 29.35
C ASN A 482 -1.68 -1.35 28.06
N MET A 483 -1.91 -0.70 26.92
CA MET A 483 -1.49 -1.24 25.63
C MET A 483 -0.04 -0.86 25.38
N TYR A 484 0.77 -1.79 24.90
CA TYR A 484 2.16 -1.50 24.53
C TYR A 484 2.67 -2.42 23.43
N VAL A 485 3.76 -2.00 22.80
CA VAL A 485 4.60 -2.81 21.93
C VAL A 485 6.06 -2.60 22.28
N ILE A 486 6.85 -3.67 22.21
CA ILE A 486 8.29 -3.69 22.52
C ILE A 486 9.04 -4.22 21.30
N SER A 487 10.17 -3.59 20.99
CA SER A 487 11.08 -4.02 19.93
C SER A 487 12.54 -3.83 20.32
N ASP A 488 13.37 -4.81 20.00
CA ASP A 488 14.82 -4.70 19.99
C ASP A 488 15.29 -4.04 18.67
N LEU A 489 15.76 -2.79 18.80
CA LEU A 489 16.30 -1.98 17.70
C LEU A 489 17.80 -2.15 17.54
N THR A 490 18.47 -2.95 18.38
CA THR A 490 19.92 -3.18 18.32
C THR A 490 20.42 -3.55 16.91
N PRO A 491 19.72 -4.38 16.11
CA PRO A 491 20.18 -4.75 14.78
C PRO A 491 20.36 -3.55 13.82
N VAL A 492 19.52 -2.51 13.92
CA VAL A 492 19.62 -1.31 13.06
C VAL A 492 20.60 -0.27 13.61
N TYR A 493 21.10 -0.44 14.83
CA TYR A 493 22.14 0.40 15.42
C TYR A 493 23.43 -0.38 15.71
N LYS A 494 23.67 -1.42 14.90
CA LYS A 494 24.86 -2.26 14.98
C LYS A 494 26.13 -1.41 15.03
N ASP A 495 27.03 -1.76 15.95
CA ASP A 495 28.31 -1.08 16.19
C ASP A 495 28.22 0.39 16.68
N GLN A 496 27.00 0.92 16.85
CA GLN A 496 26.77 2.27 17.40
C GLN A 496 26.51 2.20 18.92
N VAL A 497 25.76 1.21 19.37
CA VAL A 497 25.45 0.91 20.78
C VAL A 497 25.53 -0.59 21.04
N LYS A 498 25.61 -0.98 22.31
CA LYS A 498 25.63 -2.41 22.70
C LYS A 498 24.22 -3.01 22.69
N SER A 499 23.22 -2.25 23.14
CA SER A 499 21.81 -2.60 22.97
C SER A 499 20.92 -1.36 22.91
N ALA A 500 19.82 -1.46 22.17
CA ALA A 500 18.77 -0.46 22.12
C ALA A 500 17.41 -1.16 22.04
N LYS A 501 16.62 -1.08 23.11
CA LYS A 501 15.22 -1.54 23.11
C LYS A 501 14.29 -0.36 23.24
N ARG A 502 13.17 -0.41 22.52
CA ARG A 502 12.12 0.61 22.58
C ARG A 502 10.78 -0.03 22.94
N ALA A 503 10.04 0.62 23.82
CA ALA A 503 8.63 0.39 24.04
C ALA A 503 7.82 1.64 23.72
N VAL A 504 6.66 1.45 23.10
CA VAL A 504 5.66 2.50 22.92
C VAL A 504 4.38 2.04 23.61
N SER A 505 3.91 2.82 24.57
CA SER A 505 2.78 2.47 25.44
C SER A 505 1.67 3.51 25.35
N LEU A 506 0.42 3.08 25.17
CA LEU A 506 -0.78 3.89 25.37
C LEU A 506 -1.34 3.59 26.78
N VAL A 507 -1.20 4.55 27.68
CA VAL A 507 -1.47 4.35 29.12
C VAL A 507 -2.80 4.99 29.49
N ASN A 508 -3.67 4.20 30.15
CA ASN A 508 -5.01 4.57 30.59
C ASN A 508 -5.86 5.24 29.48
N LYS A 509 -5.55 4.97 28.21
CA LYS A 509 -6.14 5.63 27.03
C LYS A 509 -5.96 7.15 26.96
N GLU A 510 -5.07 7.71 27.76
CA GLU A 510 -4.96 9.16 27.94
C GLU A 510 -3.67 9.76 27.40
N TYR A 511 -2.56 9.03 27.46
CA TYR A 511 -1.25 9.55 27.08
C TYR A 511 -0.33 8.45 26.58
N VAL A 512 0.74 8.85 25.90
CA VAL A 512 1.73 7.94 25.33
C VAL A 512 3.05 8.06 26.06
N VAL A 513 3.72 6.93 26.26
CA VAL A 513 5.10 6.87 26.75
C VAL A 513 5.96 6.15 25.72
N VAL A 514 7.05 6.79 25.30
CA VAL A 514 8.13 6.16 24.55
C VAL A 514 9.27 5.89 25.53
N GLU A 515 9.53 4.62 25.82
CA GLU A 515 10.57 4.18 26.74
C GLU A 515 11.68 3.50 25.96
N ASP A 516 12.91 4.04 26.08
CA ASP A 516 14.11 3.53 25.44
C ASP A 516 15.07 2.99 26.52
N LEU A 517 15.44 1.71 26.44
CA LEU A 517 16.45 1.10 27.30
C LEU A 517 17.73 0.90 26.48
N ILE A 518 18.73 1.73 26.75
CA ILE A 518 19.96 1.82 25.94
C ILE A 518 21.18 1.44 26.76
N GLU A 519 22.07 0.64 26.17
CA GLU A 519 23.40 0.36 26.70
C GLU A 519 24.46 0.87 25.73
N ALA A 520 25.20 1.92 26.13
CA ALA A 520 26.28 2.46 25.32
C ALA A 520 27.48 1.49 25.26
N THR A 521 28.33 1.68 24.26
CA THR A 521 29.61 0.98 24.18
C THR A 521 30.61 1.53 25.22
N LYS A 522 31.88 1.13 25.13
CA LYS A 522 32.98 1.73 25.90
C LYS A 522 33.43 3.09 25.35
N ARG A 523 32.84 3.57 24.26
CA ARG A 523 33.16 4.84 23.61
C ARG A 523 32.05 5.84 23.88
N PHE A 524 32.41 7.12 23.90
CA PHE A 524 31.45 8.21 23.98
C PHE A 524 30.33 8.02 22.95
N THR A 525 29.10 8.09 23.43
CA THR A 525 27.91 7.92 22.60
C THR A 525 26.89 8.98 23.00
N MET A 526 26.65 9.93 22.09
CA MET A 526 25.53 10.84 22.17
C MET A 526 24.31 10.18 21.54
N MET A 527 23.19 10.14 22.26
CA MET A 527 21.90 9.76 21.72
C MET A 527 21.12 11.01 21.35
N THR A 528 20.54 11.02 20.15
CA THR A 528 19.52 11.97 19.72
C THR A 528 18.18 11.25 19.66
N TRP A 529 17.19 11.79 20.35
CA TRP A 529 15.78 11.41 20.20
C TRP A 529 15.10 12.46 19.33
N THR A 530 14.38 12.03 18.28
CA THR A 530 13.78 12.92 17.29
C THR A 530 12.27 12.71 17.18
N MET A 531 11.54 13.80 16.92
CA MET A 531 10.13 13.80 16.51
C MET A 531 9.88 14.89 15.46
N VAL A 532 9.12 14.55 14.42
CA VAL A 532 8.66 15.41 13.33
C VAL A 532 7.26 15.90 13.68
N THR A 533 7.06 17.21 13.64
CA THR A 533 5.79 17.81 14.05
C THR A 533 5.38 18.98 13.15
N PRO A 534 4.08 19.12 12.84
CA PRO A 534 3.53 20.33 12.22
C PRO A 534 3.12 21.38 13.26
N ALA A 535 3.42 21.16 14.55
CA ALA A 535 3.10 22.06 15.65
C ALA A 535 4.23 23.07 15.90
N SER A 536 3.88 24.21 16.51
CA SER A 536 4.89 25.09 17.09
C SER A 536 5.44 24.47 18.38
N ALA A 537 6.73 24.67 18.66
CA ALA A 537 7.40 24.09 19.82
C ALA A 537 8.07 25.16 20.67
N LYS A 538 8.01 24.99 22.00
CA LYS A 538 8.64 25.88 22.98
C LYS A 538 9.19 25.07 24.15
N ILE A 539 10.44 25.32 24.52
CA ILE A 539 11.03 24.76 25.74
C ILE A 539 10.48 25.54 26.93
N VAL A 540 9.88 24.85 27.90
CA VAL A 540 9.22 25.47 29.07
C VAL A 540 9.86 25.09 30.41
N ALA A 541 10.70 24.05 30.42
CA ALA A 541 11.60 23.68 31.52
C ALA A 541 12.76 22.83 30.98
N ASP A 542 13.78 22.56 31.81
CA ASP A 542 14.97 21.78 31.43
C ASP A 542 14.63 20.44 30.77
N ASN A 543 13.57 19.77 31.22
CA ASN A 543 13.12 18.49 30.71
C ASN A 543 11.68 18.52 30.15
N VAL A 544 11.14 19.70 29.83
CA VAL A 544 9.77 19.84 29.31
C VAL A 544 9.72 20.76 28.09
N MET A 545 9.14 20.25 27.00
CA MET A 545 8.78 20.99 25.81
C MET A 545 7.25 21.04 25.65
N LEU A 546 6.70 22.19 25.27
CA LEU A 546 5.31 22.40 24.92
C LEU A 546 5.16 22.48 23.40
N LEU A 547 4.23 21.71 22.85
CA LEU A 547 3.74 21.86 21.48
C LEU A 547 2.37 22.52 21.46
N GLU A 548 2.15 23.44 20.52
CA GLU A 548 0.85 24.09 20.29
C GLU A 548 0.45 24.06 18.82
N LYS A 549 -0.79 23.64 18.56
CA LYS A 549 -1.42 23.59 17.23
C LYS A 549 -2.93 23.60 17.36
N ASP A 550 -3.63 24.35 16.49
CA ASP A 550 -5.10 24.40 16.43
C ASP A 550 -5.79 24.68 17.79
N GLY A 551 -5.15 25.49 18.64
CA GLY A 551 -5.62 25.83 19.99
C GLY A 551 -5.48 24.70 21.02
N LYS A 552 -4.86 23.57 20.64
CA LYS A 552 -4.55 22.43 21.51
C LYS A 552 -3.10 22.45 21.93
N ARG A 553 -2.80 21.65 22.96
CA ARG A 553 -1.47 21.54 23.58
C ARG A 553 -1.06 20.09 23.75
N LEU A 554 0.25 19.83 23.62
CA LEU A 554 0.89 18.58 24.02
C LEU A 554 2.16 18.91 24.79
N TYR A 555 2.32 18.33 25.97
CA TYR A 555 3.56 18.42 26.74
C TYR A 555 4.42 17.18 26.49
N ILE A 556 5.69 17.40 26.16
CA ILE A 556 6.73 16.38 26.07
C ILE A 556 7.59 16.50 27.33
N LYS A 557 7.57 15.48 28.19
CA LYS A 557 8.39 15.41 29.41
C LYS A 557 9.42 14.29 29.30
N VAL A 558 10.66 14.59 29.64
CA VAL A 558 11.78 13.64 29.59
C VAL A 558 12.23 13.24 31.00
N GLU A 559 12.39 11.95 31.23
CA GLU A 559 12.94 11.37 32.46
C GLU A 559 14.06 10.37 32.14
N GLY A 560 15.06 10.27 33.01
CA GLY A 560 16.19 9.34 32.88
C GLY A 560 17.54 10.00 32.59
N PRO A 561 17.68 10.77 31.49
CA PRO A 561 18.91 11.51 31.18
C PRO A 561 19.35 12.47 32.28
N LYS A 562 20.66 12.54 32.55
CA LYS A 562 21.26 13.54 33.45
C LYS A 562 21.12 14.96 32.90
N LYS A 563 21.20 15.12 31.58
CA LYS A 563 21.11 16.42 30.90
C LYS A 563 20.38 16.25 29.57
N VAL A 564 19.39 17.09 29.35
CA VAL A 564 18.61 17.17 28.11
C VAL A 564 19.05 18.42 27.35
N ARG A 565 19.49 18.26 26.10
CA ARG A 565 19.81 19.37 25.20
C ARG A 565 18.78 19.42 24.08
N TRP A 566 17.76 20.25 24.25
CA TRP A 566 16.68 20.40 23.29
C TRP A 566 17.13 20.99 21.96
N HIS A 567 16.53 20.52 20.88
CA HIS A 567 16.62 21.09 19.54
C HIS A 567 15.23 21.31 18.94
N ILE A 568 15.10 22.41 18.19
CA ILE A 568 13.93 22.78 17.39
C ILE A 568 14.49 23.35 16.09
N SER A 569 14.21 22.72 14.97
CA SER A 569 14.67 23.18 13.65
C SER A 569 13.57 23.00 12.60
N PRO A 570 13.53 23.83 11.54
CA PRO A 570 12.67 23.55 10.41
C PRO A 570 13.07 22.23 9.73
N ALA A 571 12.10 21.47 9.24
CA ALA A 571 12.35 20.26 8.46
C ALA A 571 12.83 20.63 7.04
N GLN A 572 14.06 21.13 6.95
CA GLN A 572 14.61 21.67 5.72
C GLN A 572 15.80 20.84 5.26
N SER A 573 15.73 20.36 4.02
CA SER A 573 16.88 19.73 3.36
C SER A 573 17.85 20.79 2.84
N GLU A 574 19.13 20.47 2.86
CA GLU A 574 20.20 21.22 2.19
C GLU A 574 20.27 20.89 0.69
N PHE A 575 19.65 19.79 0.26
CA PHE A 575 19.70 19.32 -1.12
C PHE A 575 18.56 19.89 -1.98
N SER A 576 18.92 20.45 -3.12
CA SER A 576 17.95 21.01 -4.08
C SER A 576 17.06 19.98 -4.76
N TYR A 577 17.38 18.68 -4.64
CA TYR A 577 16.54 17.60 -5.18
C TYR A 577 15.39 17.21 -4.27
N ASP A 578 15.46 17.52 -2.97
CA ASP A 578 14.36 17.26 -2.04
C ASP A 578 13.22 18.28 -2.23
N SER A 579 12.02 17.86 -1.88
CA SER A 579 10.87 18.76 -1.80
C SER A 579 10.93 19.60 -0.52
N PRO A 580 10.44 20.85 -0.55
CA PRO A 580 10.30 21.64 0.66
C PRO A 580 9.26 21.03 1.61
N ASN A 581 9.45 21.18 2.93
CA ASN A 581 8.52 20.73 3.96
C ASN A 581 7.97 21.94 4.75
N PRO A 582 7.15 22.80 4.12
CA PRO A 582 6.71 24.04 4.74
C PRO A 582 5.86 23.78 5.99
N GLY A 583 6.15 24.51 7.07
CA GLY A 583 5.41 24.41 8.33
C GLY A 583 5.67 23.13 9.13
N ILE A 584 6.66 22.33 8.75
CA ILE A 584 7.08 21.13 9.48
C ILE A 584 8.39 21.43 10.22
N SER A 585 8.48 20.96 11.47
CA SER A 585 9.66 21.08 12.33
C SER A 585 10.17 19.72 12.75
N ILE A 586 11.47 19.63 12.95
CA ILE A 586 12.15 18.56 13.67
C ILE A 586 12.40 19.06 15.10
N ILE A 587 11.93 18.32 16.07
CA ILE A 587 12.15 18.58 17.50
C ILE A 587 12.80 17.36 18.13
N GLY A 588 13.40 17.56 19.30
CA GLY A 588 13.95 16.46 20.05
C GLY A 588 15.03 16.90 21.02
N PHE A 589 15.83 15.96 21.50
CA PHE A 589 16.94 16.28 22.38
C PHE A 589 18.14 15.36 22.21
N ASP A 590 19.31 15.90 22.57
CA ASP A 590 20.52 15.11 22.76
C ASP A 590 20.78 14.83 24.24
N THR A 591 21.32 13.65 24.52
CA THR A 591 21.89 13.28 25.81
C THR A 591 23.15 12.45 25.61
N ASP A 592 24.11 12.62 26.51
CA ASP A 592 25.31 11.77 26.54
C ASP A 592 25.00 10.53 27.37
N LEU A 593 25.25 9.36 26.79
CA LEU A 593 25.03 8.08 27.47
C LEU A 593 26.21 7.74 28.36
N GLU A 594 25.93 7.28 29.58
CA GLU A 594 26.93 6.67 30.44
C GLU A 594 27.51 5.39 29.81
N LEU A 595 28.84 5.28 29.85
CA LEU A 595 29.58 4.22 29.18
C LEU A 595 29.28 2.86 29.81
N SER A 596 28.89 1.88 28.99
CA SER A 596 28.66 0.49 29.43
C SER A 596 27.63 0.34 30.55
N VAL A 597 26.72 1.31 30.71
CA VAL A 597 25.62 1.28 31.68
C VAL A 597 24.29 1.26 30.92
N LYS A 598 23.39 0.39 31.34
CA LYS A 598 21.99 0.39 30.87
C LYS A 598 21.26 1.59 31.46
N GLN A 599 20.70 2.43 30.61
CA GLN A 599 19.98 3.64 30.97
C GLN A 599 18.57 3.58 30.39
N SER A 600 17.58 3.85 31.24
CA SER A 600 16.19 4.03 30.81
C SER A 600 15.96 5.51 30.53
N ILE A 601 15.50 5.83 29.33
CA ILE A 601 15.03 7.15 28.92
C ILE A 601 13.54 7.05 28.64
N ARG A 602 12.74 7.90 29.29
CA ARG A 602 11.28 7.93 29.11
C ARG A 602 10.85 9.28 28.59
N VAL A 603 10.10 9.26 27.50
CA VAL A 603 9.48 10.45 26.92
C VAL A 603 7.97 10.30 27.05
N PHE A 604 7.38 11.15 27.89
CA PHE A 604 5.94 11.23 28.09
C PHE A 604 5.35 12.26 27.12
N LEU A 605 4.37 11.83 26.34
CA LEU A 605 3.61 12.66 25.41
C LEU A 605 2.21 12.86 26.00
N LEU A 606 1.96 14.03 26.58
CA LEU A 606 0.81 14.34 27.42
C LEU A 606 -0.13 15.37 26.73
N PRO A 607 -1.23 14.93 26.11
CA PRO A 607 -2.23 15.84 25.52
C PRO A 607 -2.94 16.68 26.60
N GLY A 608 -3.22 17.94 26.26
CA GLY A 608 -3.96 18.87 27.11
C GLY A 608 -3.08 19.58 28.15
N GLU A 609 -2.73 18.87 29.23
CA GLU A 609 -2.11 19.46 30.43
C GLU A 609 -0.78 18.82 30.81
N ASN A 610 0.09 19.59 31.47
CA ASN A 610 1.35 19.10 32.04
C ASN A 610 1.08 18.35 33.36
N LYS A 611 0.49 17.15 33.25
CA LYS A 611 0.12 16.32 34.40
C LYS A 611 1.30 15.53 34.95
N ASN A 612 1.33 15.36 36.27
CA ASN A 612 2.19 14.37 36.92
C ASN A 612 1.54 13.00 36.80
N VAL A 613 2.21 12.08 36.10
CA VAL A 613 1.72 10.72 35.85
C VAL A 613 2.65 9.68 36.43
N THR A 614 2.10 8.53 36.81
CA THR A 614 2.87 7.35 37.20
C THR A 614 2.88 6.36 36.05
N TYR A 615 4.05 5.86 35.68
CA TYR A 615 4.21 4.85 34.65
C TYR A 615 5.04 3.68 35.19
N LYS A 616 4.54 2.47 34.96
CA LYS A 616 5.26 1.23 35.27
C LYS A 616 6.02 0.79 34.02
N SER A 617 7.34 0.69 34.12
CA SER A 617 8.22 0.18 33.05
C SER A 617 7.68 -1.11 32.46
N VAL A 618 7.77 -1.25 31.14
CA VAL A 618 7.52 -2.50 30.42
C VAL A 618 8.80 -3.09 29.80
N LEU A 619 9.92 -2.35 29.86
CA LEU A 619 11.27 -2.79 29.49
C LEU A 619 12.11 -3.26 30.69
#